data_AF-A0AA37LAR8-F1
#
_entry.id   AF-A0AA37LAR8-F1
#
_cell.length_a   1.000
_cell.length_b   1.000
_cell.length_c   1.000
_cell.angle_alpha   90.00
_cell.angle_beta   90.00
_cell.angle_gamma   90.00
#
_symmetry.space_group_name_H-M   'P 1'
#
loop_
_entity.id
_entity.type
_entity.pdbx_description
1 polymer ?
#
loop_
_entity_poly.entity_id
_entity_poly.type
_entity_poly.pdbx_seq_one_letter_code
_entity_poly.pdbx_strand_id
1 'polypeptide(L)'
;MRVLVLLSAALASLAGTVLGKPEQIRSVSSPVYHLYLQAYPKDKSIPVLGPEASAESFNIAGTIQSTNTSLYLGIKSDATSYKTLLFSNASSTDAWGLEGDTIITKQGSSWGRRM
;
A
#
# COMPACT_ATOMS: atom_id res chain seq x y z
N MET A 1 -32.70 70.68 14.63
CA MET A 1 -31.67 69.97 13.83
C MET A 1 -31.54 68.57 14.42
N ARG A 2 -32.42 67.64 14.05
CA ARG A 2 -32.17 66.49 13.15
C ARG A 2 -30.88 65.68 13.41
N VAL A 3 -31.02 64.67 14.27
CA VAL A 3 -30.69 63.22 14.11
C VAL A 3 -29.29 62.83 13.60
N LEU A 4 -28.57 61.97 14.34
CA LEU A 4 -28.27 60.56 13.95
C LEU A 4 -27.56 59.81 15.10
N VAL A 5 -28.26 58.90 15.79
CA VAL A 5 -27.61 57.84 16.59
C VAL A 5 -27.45 56.65 15.66
N LEU A 6 -26.21 56.39 15.24
CA LEU A 6 -25.86 55.21 14.45
C LEU A 6 -25.85 53.98 15.36
N LEU A 7 -26.92 53.19 15.28
CA LEU A 7 -26.98 51.87 15.90
C LEU A 7 -26.26 50.88 14.97
N SER A 8 -24.99 50.58 15.27
CA SER A 8 -24.22 49.57 14.54
C SER A 8 -24.82 48.18 14.82
N ALA A 9 -25.55 47.63 13.86
CA ALA A 9 -26.00 46.24 13.90
C ALA A 9 -24.80 45.31 13.66
N ALA A 10 -24.31 44.66 14.71
CA ALA A 10 -23.36 43.57 14.59
C ALA A 10 -24.11 42.33 14.08
N LEU A 11 -23.99 42.01 12.80
CA LEU A 11 -24.37 40.69 12.28
C LEU A 11 -23.31 39.69 12.76
N ALA A 12 -23.62 38.93 13.81
CA ALA A 12 -22.88 37.72 14.12
C ALA A 12 -23.11 36.71 12.99
N SER A 13 -22.07 36.38 12.23
CA SER A 13 -22.13 35.29 11.26
C SER A 13 -22.29 33.97 12.02
N LEU A 14 -23.51 33.42 12.07
CA LEU A 14 -23.71 32.02 12.42
C LEU A 14 -23.20 31.17 11.25
N ALA A 15 -21.88 30.99 11.17
CA ALA A 15 -21.30 29.90 10.42
C ALA A 15 -21.69 28.60 11.15
N GLY A 16 -22.86 28.07 10.80
CA GLY A 16 -23.28 26.76 11.28
C GLY A 16 -22.24 25.74 10.87
N THR A 17 -21.57 25.11 11.84
CA THR A 17 -20.73 23.95 11.58
C THR A 17 -21.63 22.86 11.02
N VAL A 18 -21.49 22.55 9.72
CA VAL A 18 -22.11 21.37 9.13
C VAL A 18 -21.53 20.16 9.87
N LEU A 19 -22.33 19.54 10.72
CA LEU A 19 -21.96 18.30 11.38
C LEU A 19 -21.85 17.24 10.27
N GLY A 20 -20.66 16.66 10.09
CA GLY A 20 -20.47 15.54 9.17
C GLY A 20 -21.46 14.41 9.50
N LYS A 21 -21.89 13.65 8.48
CA LYS A 21 -22.76 12.49 8.71
C LYS A 21 -22.10 11.55 9.74
N PRO A 22 -22.85 10.97 10.69
CA PRO A 22 -22.28 10.02 11.62
C PRO A 22 -21.74 8.82 10.83
N GLU A 23 -20.44 8.56 10.94
CA GLU A 23 -19.77 7.40 10.35
C GLU A 23 -19.50 6.36 11.42
N GLN A 24 -19.62 5.08 11.05
CA GLN A 24 -19.21 4.01 11.92
C GLN A 24 -17.69 3.82 11.82
N ILE A 25 -16.98 4.14 12.91
CA ILE A 25 -15.55 3.83 13.05
C ILE A 25 -15.45 2.44 13.67
N ARG A 26 -15.01 1.45 12.88
CA ARG A 26 -14.77 0.08 13.34
C ARG A 26 -13.31 -0.11 13.74
N SER A 27 -13.08 -0.78 14.87
CA SER A 27 -11.78 -1.35 15.21
C SER A 27 -11.56 -2.67 14.45
N VAL A 28 -10.32 -3.13 14.41
CA VAL A 28 -9.98 -4.49 13.94
C VAL A 28 -10.14 -5.45 15.12
N SER A 29 -10.93 -6.53 14.97
CA SER A 29 -11.08 -7.53 16.03
C SER A 29 -9.96 -8.58 15.95
N SER A 30 -9.39 -8.93 17.11
CA SER A 30 -8.37 -9.96 17.23
C SER A 30 -8.88 -11.38 16.94
N PRO A 31 -7.99 -12.30 16.52
CA PRO A 31 -6.55 -12.10 16.30
C PRO A 31 -6.26 -11.35 14.99
N VAL A 32 -5.34 -10.39 15.05
CA VAL A 32 -4.77 -9.72 13.87
C VAL A 32 -3.45 -10.39 13.55
N TYR A 33 -3.33 -10.95 12.36
CA TYR A 33 -2.08 -11.54 11.88
C TYR A 33 -1.35 -10.52 11.00
N HIS A 34 -0.16 -10.14 11.44
CA HIS A 34 0.78 -9.37 10.62
C HIS A 34 1.73 -10.36 9.97
N LEU A 35 1.59 -10.55 8.65
CA LEU A 35 2.44 -11.44 7.89
C LEU A 35 3.37 -10.65 6.98
N TYR A 36 4.61 -11.06 6.93
CA TYR A 36 5.69 -10.36 6.25
C TYR A 36 6.29 -11.23 5.17
N LEU A 37 6.53 -10.62 4.00
CA LEU A 37 7.19 -11.28 2.88
C LEU A 37 8.62 -11.67 3.27
N GLN A 38 8.97 -12.91 2.96
CA GLN A 38 10.28 -13.49 3.26
C GLN A 38 10.54 -14.71 2.39
N ALA A 39 11.79 -15.14 2.29
CA ALA A 39 12.15 -16.37 1.61
C ALA A 39 11.92 -17.59 2.52
N TYR A 40 11.29 -18.63 1.99
CA TYR A 40 10.99 -19.84 2.75
C TYR A 40 12.28 -20.46 3.32
N PRO A 41 12.33 -20.78 4.62
CA PRO A 41 13.57 -21.22 5.26
C PRO A 41 14.22 -22.47 4.66
N LYS A 42 13.43 -23.40 4.11
CA LYS A 42 13.95 -24.63 3.49
C LYS A 42 14.32 -24.47 2.01
N ASP A 43 13.73 -23.48 1.34
CA ASP A 43 14.01 -23.19 -0.07
C ASP A 43 13.86 -21.69 -0.31
N LYS A 44 15.00 -21.00 -0.43
CA LYS A 44 15.04 -19.55 -0.55
C LYS A 44 14.50 -19.02 -1.88
N SER A 45 14.21 -19.89 -2.85
CA SER A 45 13.55 -19.50 -4.10
C SER A 45 12.05 -19.29 -3.96
N ILE A 46 11.46 -19.69 -2.83
CA ILE A 46 10.01 -19.65 -2.61
C ILE A 46 9.66 -18.45 -1.72
N PRO A 47 8.93 -17.44 -2.23
CA PRO A 47 8.40 -16.35 -1.42
C PRO A 47 7.21 -16.85 -0.59
N VAL A 48 7.19 -16.50 0.70
CA VAL A 48 6.10 -16.80 1.63
C VAL A 48 5.75 -15.59 2.49
N LEU A 49 4.55 -15.62 3.07
CA LEU A 49 4.15 -14.72 4.13
C LEU A 49 4.31 -15.43 5.48
N GLY A 50 5.06 -14.83 6.40
CA GLY A 50 5.39 -15.44 7.70
C GLY A 50 5.47 -14.41 8.83
N PRO A 51 5.95 -14.80 10.02
CA PRO A 51 5.99 -13.91 11.18
C PRO A 51 7.01 -12.78 11.01
N GLU A 52 6.81 -11.69 11.76
CA GLU A 52 7.68 -10.51 11.76
C GLU A 52 9.13 -10.83 12.13
N ALA A 53 9.33 -11.75 13.08
CA ALA A 53 10.66 -12.13 13.57
C ALA A 53 11.58 -12.66 12.47
N SER A 54 11.03 -13.13 11.35
CA SER A 54 11.77 -13.63 10.19
C SER A 54 11.51 -12.80 8.92
N ALA A 55 10.91 -11.61 9.06
CA ALA A 55 10.69 -10.69 7.96
C ALA A 55 12.02 -10.32 7.28
N GLU A 56 11.99 -10.21 5.96
CA GLU A 56 13.12 -9.69 5.20
C GLU A 56 12.93 -8.20 4.93
N SER A 57 14.04 -7.47 4.84
CA SER A 57 14.04 -6.13 4.26
C SER A 57 14.29 -6.22 2.76
N PHE A 58 13.80 -5.23 2.01
CA PHE A 58 13.89 -5.22 0.55
C PHE A 58 14.38 -3.88 0.03
N ASN A 59 15.32 -3.92 -0.92
CA ASN A 59 15.65 -2.78 -1.75
C ASN A 59 14.60 -2.68 -2.87
N ILE A 60 13.85 -1.57 -2.90
CA ILE A 60 12.73 -1.36 -3.83
C ILE A 60 13.03 -0.16 -4.73
N ALA A 61 13.29 -0.42 -6.01
CA ALA A 61 13.60 0.59 -7.02
C ALA A 61 13.29 0.06 -8.43
N GLY A 62 12.01 -0.20 -8.72
CA GLY A 62 11.57 -0.87 -9.96
C GLY A 62 11.72 -2.39 -9.92
N THR A 63 12.75 -2.88 -9.22
CA THR A 63 12.84 -4.28 -8.76
C THR A 63 12.57 -4.35 -7.25
N ILE A 64 12.29 -5.55 -6.74
CA ILE A 64 12.23 -5.83 -5.30
C ILE A 64 13.31 -6.87 -5.00
N GLN A 65 14.37 -6.48 -4.32
CA GLN A 65 15.49 -7.37 -3.99
C GLN A 65 15.59 -7.57 -2.48
N SER A 66 15.63 -8.82 -2.03
CA SER A 66 15.86 -9.16 -0.63
C SER A 66 17.24 -8.70 -0.19
N THR A 67 17.32 -7.99 0.94
CA THR A 67 18.61 -7.65 1.57
C THR A 67 19.27 -8.85 2.24
N ASN A 68 18.49 -9.89 2.56
CA ASN A 68 18.96 -11.06 3.27
C ASN A 68 19.57 -12.10 2.32
N THR A 69 18.98 -12.26 1.14
CA THR A 69 19.39 -13.29 0.15
C THR A 69 19.97 -12.71 -1.13
N SER A 70 19.86 -11.39 -1.35
CA SER A 70 20.16 -10.73 -2.63
C SER A 70 19.32 -11.21 -3.82
N LEU A 71 18.32 -12.07 -3.60
CA LEU A 71 17.42 -12.56 -4.64
C LEU A 71 16.33 -11.52 -4.95
N TYR A 72 15.89 -11.52 -6.20
CA TYR A 72 14.86 -10.64 -6.72
C TYR A 72 13.51 -11.34 -6.72
N LEU A 73 12.48 -10.65 -6.22
CA LEU A 73 11.10 -11.08 -6.39
C LEU A 73 10.76 -11.00 -7.88
N GLY A 74 10.33 -12.12 -8.43
CA GLY A 74 9.98 -12.28 -9.83
C GLY A 74 8.58 -12.85 -10.02
N ILE A 75 8.16 -12.91 -11.28
CA ILE A 75 6.89 -13.47 -11.72
C ILE A 75 7.20 -14.62 -12.69
N LYS A 76 6.66 -15.80 -12.42
CA LYS A 76 6.82 -16.96 -13.29
C LYS A 76 5.90 -16.86 -14.52
N SER A 77 6.33 -17.45 -15.63
CA SER A 77 5.57 -17.47 -16.90
C SER A 77 4.48 -18.55 -16.90
N ASP A 78 3.60 -18.55 -15.91
CA ASP A 78 2.49 -19.51 -15.84
C ASP A 78 1.41 -19.18 -16.87
N ALA A 79 0.69 -20.19 -17.38
CA ALA A 79 -0.39 -19.99 -18.34
C ALA A 79 -1.70 -19.45 -17.72
N THR A 80 -1.85 -19.60 -16.41
CA THR A 80 -3.04 -19.19 -15.64
C THR A 80 -3.10 -17.67 -15.46
N SER A 81 -4.27 -17.13 -15.12
CA SER A 81 -4.44 -15.69 -14.85
C SER A 81 -3.70 -15.25 -13.59
N TYR A 82 -3.64 -16.11 -12.57
CA TYR A 82 -2.75 -15.95 -11.43
C TYR A 82 -1.35 -16.45 -11.80
N LYS A 83 -0.32 -15.74 -11.34
CA LYS A 83 1.09 -16.07 -11.60
C LYS A 83 1.79 -16.43 -10.30
N THR A 84 2.60 -17.47 -10.34
CA THR A 84 3.48 -17.84 -9.24
C THR A 84 4.56 -16.79 -9.08
N LEU A 85 4.82 -16.39 -7.84
CA LEU A 85 5.97 -15.56 -7.48
C LEU A 85 7.16 -16.47 -7.15
N LEU A 86 8.37 -15.96 -7.42
CA LEU A 86 9.61 -16.64 -7.08
C LEU A 86 10.67 -15.65 -6.63
N PHE A 87 11.68 -16.13 -5.94
CA PHE A 87 12.94 -15.44 -5.75
C PHE A 87 14.00 -16.01 -6.68
N SER A 88 14.67 -15.15 -7.45
CA SER A 88 15.70 -15.55 -8.43
C SER A 88 16.93 -14.65 -8.40
N ASN A 89 18.05 -15.14 -8.94
CA ASN A 89 19.34 -14.44 -8.95
C ASN A 89 19.35 -13.19 -9.84
N ALA A 90 18.43 -13.13 -10.80
CA ALA A 90 18.20 -12.00 -11.68
C ALA A 90 16.76 -11.53 -11.56
N SER A 91 16.54 -10.23 -11.76
CA SER A 91 15.18 -9.71 -11.85
C SER A 91 14.51 -10.18 -13.14
N SER A 92 13.37 -10.85 -13.02
CA SER A 92 12.54 -11.20 -14.17
C SER A 92 11.70 -10.01 -14.68
N THR A 93 11.65 -8.90 -13.92
CA THR A 93 10.88 -7.70 -14.26
C THR A 93 11.34 -6.48 -13.47
N ASP A 94 11.36 -5.31 -14.12
CA ASP A 94 11.52 -3.99 -13.50
C ASP A 94 10.16 -3.27 -13.32
N ALA A 95 9.07 -4.03 -13.46
CA ALA A 95 7.72 -3.52 -13.41
C ALA A 95 7.16 -3.39 -11.99
N TRP A 96 7.89 -3.78 -10.94
CA TRP A 96 7.37 -3.67 -9.58
C TRP A 96 7.18 -2.21 -9.16
N GLY A 97 6.14 -1.98 -8.37
CA GLY A 97 5.82 -0.70 -7.74
C GLY A 97 5.05 -0.91 -6.44
N LEU A 98 4.85 0.19 -5.71
CA LEU A 98 4.08 0.22 -4.47
C LEU A 98 2.89 1.16 -4.62
N GLU A 99 1.73 0.74 -4.13
CA GLU A 99 0.54 1.58 -3.93
C GLU A 99 0.15 1.49 -2.44
N GLY A 100 0.66 2.44 -1.66
CA GLY A 100 0.72 2.30 -0.19
C GLY A 100 1.59 1.09 0.19
N ASP A 101 1.03 0.19 1.01
CA ASP A 101 1.68 -1.06 1.42
C ASP A 101 1.46 -2.22 0.41
N THR A 102 0.73 -1.98 -0.68
CA THR A 102 0.43 -3.00 -1.68
C THR A 102 1.52 -3.05 -2.74
N ILE A 103 2.12 -4.24 -2.93
CA ILE A 103 3.00 -4.51 -4.07
C ILE A 103 2.14 -4.69 -5.33
N ILE A 104 2.45 -3.93 -6.37
CA ILE A 104 1.76 -3.97 -7.66
C ILE A 104 2.74 -4.05 -8.82
N THR A 105 2.25 -4.45 -9.98
CA THR A 105 2.92 -4.20 -11.26
C THR A 105 2.48 -2.84 -11.80
N LYS A 106 3.45 -2.01 -12.20
CA LYS A 106 3.22 -0.67 -12.73
C LYS A 106 2.36 -0.73 -14.00
N GLN A 107 1.57 0.33 -14.21
CA GLN A 107 0.81 0.53 -15.43
C GLN A 107 1.73 0.48 -16.66
N GLY A 108 1.24 -0.13 -17.75
CA GLY A 108 2.01 -0.28 -18.98
C GLY A 108 2.98 -1.46 -18.99
N SER A 109 3.21 -2.14 -17.86
CA SER A 109 3.92 -3.42 -17.87
C SER A 109 3.08 -4.53 -18.52
N SER A 110 3.72 -5.58 -19.02
CA SER A 110 3.03 -6.75 -19.59
C SER A 110 2.10 -7.45 -18.60
N TRP A 111 2.32 -7.23 -17.29
CA TRP A 111 1.56 -7.78 -16.17
C TRP A 111 0.63 -6.76 -15.51
N GLY A 112 0.70 -5.49 -15.88
CA GLY A 112 -0.09 -4.41 -15.30
C GLY A 112 -1.40 -4.19 -16.05
N ARG A 113 -2.23 -3.25 -15.55
CA ARG A 113 -3.39 -2.79 -16.32
C ARG A 113 -2.90 -2.21 -17.65
N ARG A 114 -3.37 -2.80 -18.75
CA ARG A 114 -3.17 -2.29 -20.11
C ARG A 114 -4.25 -1.25 -20.36
N MET A 115 -3.85 -0.06 -20.80
CA MET A 115 -4.77 0.95 -21.33
C MET A 115 -4.82 0.85 -22.85
#